data_AF-A0A3D4TW63-F1
#
_entry.id   AF-A0A3D4TW63-F1
#
_cell.length_a   1.000
_cell.length_b   1.000
_cell.length_c   1.000
_cell.angle_alpha   90.00
_cell.angle_beta   90.00
_cell.angle_gamma   90.00
#
_symmetry.space_group_name_H-M   'P 1'
#
loop_
_entity.id
_entity.type
_entity.pdbx_description
1 polymer ?
#
loop_
_entity_poly.entity_id
_entity_poly.type
_entity_poly.pdbx_seq_one_letter_code
_entity_poly.pdbx_strand_id
1 'polypeptide(L)'
;MKTKELFFYLTIFMLSTGLSNKVLASKPTTQIDYQARYDSALAKVELAKEKIEQLELMINDGKQMVKEATREKKRLTKEINSLTRSHNRNLKEYDDQLKSKDQEERTEAKNAVRELKATFKGELKELKTALKENNKILSNGNQLITRGKTKLKSTKALMKKTELKLKIAKNNLKKIK
;
A
#
# COMPACT_ATOMS: atom_id res chain seq x y z
N MET A 1 21.93 -9.15 16.06
CA MET A 1 21.03 -7.99 16.01
C MET A 1 19.67 -8.43 15.47
N LYS A 2 18.69 -8.61 16.37
CA LYS A 2 17.28 -8.88 16.04
C LYS A 2 16.48 -7.74 16.68
N THR A 3 15.83 -6.92 15.86
CA THR A 3 14.90 -5.88 16.30
C THR A 3 13.55 -6.52 16.60
N LYS A 4 12.98 -6.17 17.76
CA LYS A 4 11.71 -6.67 18.26
C LYS A 4 10.86 -5.47 18.71
N GLU A 5 9.60 -5.48 18.28
CA GLU A 5 8.40 -4.86 18.86
C GLU A 5 8.38 -3.31 18.86
N LEU A 6 7.62 -2.63 17.99
CA LEU A 6 6.16 -2.43 18.06
C LEU A 6 5.65 -2.18 19.49
N PHE A 7 5.10 -0.99 19.74
CA PHE A 7 3.72 -0.75 20.20
C PHE A 7 3.59 0.69 20.71
N PHE A 8 2.93 1.51 19.90
CA PHE A 8 2.58 2.89 20.17
C PHE A 8 1.13 2.92 20.71
N TYR A 9 0.96 3.47 21.91
CA TYR A 9 -0.22 4.17 22.44
C TYR A 9 -1.48 3.35 22.74
N LEU A 10 -1.71 3.13 24.05
CA LEU A 10 -3.04 3.06 24.63
C LEU A 10 -3.02 3.53 26.09
N THR A 11 -3.24 4.83 26.30
CA THR A 11 -3.63 5.39 27.60
C THR A 11 -4.89 6.22 27.37
N ILE A 12 -6.04 5.59 27.53
CA ILE A 12 -7.34 6.28 27.62
C ILE A 12 -7.64 6.45 29.11
N PHE A 13 -7.70 7.73 29.50
CA PHE A 13 -8.07 8.25 30.81
C PHE A 13 -9.53 7.89 31.11
N MET A 14 -9.75 7.15 32.21
CA MET A 14 -11.05 6.97 32.84
C MET A 14 -11.47 8.29 33.47
N LEU A 15 -12.54 8.91 32.98
CA LEU A 15 -13.26 9.94 33.73
C LEU A 15 -14.73 9.53 33.87
N SER A 16 -15.06 9.20 35.11
CA SER A 16 -16.38 8.80 35.57
C SER A 16 -17.34 9.99 35.61
N THR A 17 -18.51 9.75 35.02
CA THR A 17 -19.85 10.18 35.42
C THR A 17 -20.00 11.35 36.40
N GLY A 18 -20.45 12.49 35.86
CA GLY A 18 -21.32 13.45 36.54
C GLY A 18 -22.52 13.77 35.65
N LEU A 19 -23.57 12.94 35.71
CA LEU A 19 -24.86 13.22 35.08
C LEU A 19 -25.58 14.32 35.87
N SER A 20 -25.48 15.57 35.42
CA SER A 20 -26.45 16.62 35.76
C SER A 20 -27.52 16.64 34.68
N ASN A 21 -28.67 16.03 34.97
CA ASN A 21 -29.90 16.20 34.19
C ASN A 21 -30.41 17.64 34.37
N LYS A 22 -29.90 18.57 33.56
CA LYS A 22 -30.66 19.78 33.23
C LYS A 22 -31.60 19.41 32.10
N VAL A 23 -32.89 19.37 32.42
CA VAL A 23 -33.98 19.46 31.44
C VAL A 23 -33.73 20.72 30.62
N LEU A 24 -33.15 20.56 29.42
CA LEU A 24 -33.10 21.63 28.44
C LEU A 24 -34.52 21.80 27.91
N ALA A 25 -35.21 22.83 28.40
CA ALA A 25 -36.32 23.43 27.68
C ALA A 25 -35.85 23.71 26.24
N SER A 26 -36.43 23.02 25.26
CA SER A 26 -36.13 23.24 23.86
C SER A 26 -36.62 24.64 23.48
N LYS A 27 -35.70 25.58 23.28
CA LYS A 27 -36.00 26.87 22.62
C LYS A 27 -36.75 26.61 21.30
N PRO A 28 -37.75 27.44 20.94
CA PRO A 28 -38.43 27.30 19.66
C PRO A 28 -37.41 27.40 18.53
N THR A 29 -37.39 26.39 17.67
CA THR A 29 -36.46 26.28 16.54
C THR A 29 -36.80 27.37 15.51
N THR A 30 -35.91 28.35 15.33
CA THR A 30 -36.12 29.47 14.38
C THR A 30 -35.66 29.10 12.98
N GLN A 31 -36.11 29.83 11.96
CA GLN A 31 -35.70 29.65 10.55
C GLN A 31 -34.17 29.65 10.36
N ILE A 32 -33.46 30.46 11.17
CA ILE A 32 -31.98 30.53 11.18
C ILE A 32 -31.35 29.20 11.63
N ASP A 33 -31.95 28.48 12.59
CA ASP A 33 -31.46 27.16 13.04
C ASP A 33 -31.64 26.10 11.93
N TYR A 34 -32.74 26.15 11.17
CA TYR A 34 -32.93 25.22 10.04
C TYR A 34 -31.96 25.45 8.89
N GLN A 35 -31.61 26.71 8.59
CA GLN A 35 -30.61 27.04 7.58
C GLN A 35 -29.22 26.54 8.02
N ALA A 36 -28.81 26.81 9.25
CA ALA A 36 -27.53 26.33 9.79
C ALA A 36 -27.41 24.79 9.77
N ARG A 37 -28.51 24.07 10.07
CA ARG A 37 -28.56 22.60 9.98
C ARG A 37 -28.45 22.10 8.55
N TYR A 38 -29.07 22.79 7.60
CA TYR A 38 -28.95 22.47 6.17
C TYR A 38 -27.51 22.67 5.67
N ASP A 39 -26.91 23.83 5.96
CA ASP A 39 -25.55 24.17 5.53
C ASP A 39 -24.51 23.22 6.15
N SER A 40 -24.66 22.87 7.44
CA SER A 40 -23.81 21.88 8.10
C SER A 40 -23.95 20.48 7.47
N ALA A 41 -25.17 20.06 7.13
CA ALA A 41 -25.39 18.77 6.47
C ALA A 41 -24.82 18.75 5.05
N LEU A 42 -24.93 19.86 4.32
CA LEU A 42 -24.37 20.02 2.97
C LEU A 42 -22.85 19.93 3.01
N ALA A 43 -22.19 20.69 3.89
CA ALA A 43 -20.75 20.65 4.06
C ALA A 43 -20.23 19.24 4.38
N LYS A 44 -20.95 18.48 5.23
CA LYS A 44 -20.57 17.09 5.56
C LYS A 44 -20.75 16.13 4.38
N VAL A 45 -21.70 16.38 3.48
CA VAL A 45 -21.88 15.59 2.25
C VAL A 45 -20.72 15.87 1.29
N GLU A 46 -20.37 17.13 1.08
CA GLU A 46 -19.25 17.51 0.20
C GLU A 46 -17.91 16.95 0.72
N LEU A 47 -17.61 17.09 2.01
CA LEU A 47 -16.43 16.47 2.63
C LEU A 47 -16.40 14.94 2.47
N ALA A 48 -17.57 14.28 2.51
CA ALA A 48 -17.63 12.83 2.30
C ALA A 48 -17.36 12.44 0.84
N LYS A 49 -17.82 13.25 -0.14
CA LYS A 49 -17.53 13.04 -1.56
C LYS A 49 -16.05 13.23 -1.87
N GLU A 50 -15.45 14.32 -1.40
CA GLU A 50 -14.00 14.57 -1.54
C GLU A 50 -13.19 13.40 -0.97
N LYS A 51 -13.56 12.92 0.21
CA LYS A 51 -12.90 11.76 0.83
C LYS A 51 -13.10 10.47 0.04
N ILE A 52 -14.26 10.26 -0.58
CA ILE A 52 -14.51 9.13 -1.48
C ILE A 52 -13.56 9.19 -2.68
N GLU A 53 -13.44 10.35 -3.31
CA GLU A 53 -12.56 10.57 -4.46
C GLU A 53 -11.09 10.29 -4.10
N GLN A 54 -10.61 10.85 -2.99
CA GLN A 54 -9.25 10.58 -2.49
C GLN A 54 -9.00 9.08 -2.24
N LEU A 55 -10.00 8.36 -1.71
CA LEU A 55 -9.89 6.93 -1.47
C LEU A 55 -9.91 6.12 -2.78
N GLU A 56 -10.63 6.58 -3.80
CA GLU A 56 -10.64 5.96 -5.12
C GLU A 56 -9.30 6.16 -5.83
N LEU A 57 -8.69 7.35 -5.72
CA LEU A 57 -7.31 7.62 -6.16
C LEU A 57 -6.32 6.68 -5.45
N MET A 58 -6.37 6.59 -4.12
CA MET A 58 -5.52 5.67 -3.34
C MET A 58 -5.64 4.21 -3.79
N ILE A 59 -6.85 3.75 -4.13
CA ILE A 59 -7.08 2.39 -4.67
C ILE A 59 -6.44 2.27 -6.07
N ASN A 60 -6.58 3.29 -6.91
CA ASN A 60 -6.02 3.30 -8.25
C ASN A 60 -4.48 3.26 -8.23
N ASP A 61 -3.87 4.09 -7.40
CA ASP A 61 -2.41 4.11 -7.18
C ASP A 61 -1.92 2.73 -6.74
N GLY A 62 -2.60 2.13 -5.76
CA GLY A 62 -2.29 0.77 -5.30
C GLY A 62 -2.40 -0.28 -6.43
N LYS A 63 -3.40 -0.17 -7.32
CA LYS A 63 -3.54 -1.06 -8.49
C LYS A 63 -2.41 -0.86 -9.49
N GLN A 64 -2.02 0.39 -9.75
CA GLN A 64 -0.91 0.71 -10.64
C GLN A 64 0.41 0.12 -10.10
N MET A 65 0.69 0.32 -8.82
CA MET A 65 1.85 -0.27 -8.15
C MET A 65 1.89 -1.80 -8.30
N VAL A 66 0.77 -2.48 -8.06
CA VAL A 66 0.70 -3.96 -8.21
C VAL A 66 0.94 -4.39 -9.65
N LYS A 67 0.37 -3.66 -10.63
CA LYS A 67 0.54 -3.95 -12.06
C LYS A 67 2.01 -3.83 -12.48
N GLU A 68 2.65 -2.72 -12.11
CA GLU A 68 4.06 -2.46 -12.41
C GLU A 68 4.97 -3.47 -11.71
N ALA A 69 4.78 -3.69 -10.41
CA ALA A 69 5.57 -4.64 -9.64
C ALA A 69 5.41 -6.08 -10.14
N THR A 70 4.23 -6.46 -10.65
CA THR A 70 4.02 -7.80 -11.23
C THR A 70 4.79 -7.98 -12.54
N ARG A 71 4.84 -6.94 -13.39
CA ARG A 71 5.63 -6.97 -14.63
C ARG A 71 7.11 -7.07 -14.31
N GLU A 72 7.56 -6.25 -13.36
CA GLU A 72 8.96 -6.21 -12.95
C GLU A 72 9.41 -7.52 -12.30
N LYS A 73 8.56 -8.12 -11.46
CA LYS A 73 8.81 -9.45 -10.88
C LYS A 73 9.08 -10.49 -11.98
N LYS A 74 8.28 -10.48 -13.05
CA LYS A 74 8.45 -11.41 -14.18
C LYS A 74 9.76 -11.14 -14.92
N ARG A 75 10.12 -9.88 -15.14
CA ARG A 75 11.38 -9.47 -15.77
C ARG A 75 12.59 -9.97 -14.96
N LEU A 76 12.65 -9.62 -13.67
CA LEU A 76 13.72 -10.03 -12.77
C LEU A 76 13.85 -11.56 -12.66
N THR A 77 12.72 -12.28 -12.64
CA THR A 77 12.74 -13.76 -12.64
C THR A 77 13.35 -14.33 -13.92
N LYS A 78 13.04 -13.74 -15.08
CA LYS A 78 13.64 -14.14 -16.35
C LYS A 78 15.14 -13.85 -16.38
N GLU A 79 15.56 -12.69 -15.88
CA GLU A 79 16.97 -12.31 -15.80
C GLU A 79 17.78 -13.25 -14.90
N ILE A 80 17.28 -13.57 -13.71
CA ILE A 80 17.90 -14.55 -12.80
C ILE A 80 18.07 -15.91 -13.48
N ASN A 81 17.03 -16.37 -14.18
CA ASN A 81 17.07 -17.65 -14.90
C ASN A 81 18.06 -17.60 -16.08
N SER A 82 18.08 -16.51 -16.84
CA SER A 82 19.01 -16.30 -17.94
C SER A 82 20.46 -16.28 -17.45
N LEU A 83 20.75 -15.50 -16.41
CA LEU A 83 22.05 -15.41 -15.76
C LEU A 83 22.52 -16.79 -15.28
N THR A 84 21.65 -17.55 -14.61
CA THR A 84 21.96 -18.90 -14.12
C THR A 84 22.27 -19.86 -15.27
N ARG A 85 21.50 -19.81 -16.37
CA ARG A 85 21.75 -20.62 -17.56
C ARG A 85 23.02 -20.22 -18.30
N SER A 86 23.36 -18.94 -18.32
CA SER A 86 24.59 -18.43 -18.90
C SER A 86 25.80 -18.91 -18.09
N HIS A 87 25.77 -18.69 -16.77
CA HIS A 87 26.81 -19.16 -15.85
C HIS A 87 27.08 -20.66 -15.96
N ASN A 88 26.02 -21.48 -16.00
CA ASN A 88 26.16 -22.93 -16.12
C ASN A 88 26.70 -23.38 -17.49
N ARG A 89 26.47 -22.61 -18.57
CA ARG A 89 27.05 -22.89 -19.88
C ARG A 89 28.53 -22.53 -19.90
N ASN A 90 28.87 -21.32 -19.46
CA ASN A 90 30.25 -20.87 -19.39
C ASN A 90 31.10 -21.76 -18.47
N LEU A 91 30.55 -22.26 -17.35
CA LEU A 91 31.28 -23.22 -16.51
C LEU A 91 31.65 -24.53 -17.25
N LYS A 92 30.75 -25.04 -18.11
CA LYS A 92 30.99 -26.27 -18.87
C LYS A 92 32.08 -26.10 -19.92
N GLU A 93 32.25 -24.90 -20.46
CA GLU A 93 33.29 -24.62 -21.45
C GLU A 93 34.71 -24.80 -20.87
N TYR A 94 34.85 -24.68 -19.54
CA TYR A 94 36.12 -24.89 -18.84
C TYR A 94 36.35 -26.34 -18.36
N ASP A 95 35.39 -27.25 -18.50
CA ASP A 95 35.49 -28.60 -17.90
C ASP A 95 36.67 -29.42 -18.43
N ASP A 96 37.00 -29.28 -19.72
CA ASP A 96 38.11 -30.01 -20.35
C ASP A 96 39.45 -29.35 -20.02
N GLN A 97 39.53 -28.02 -20.04
CA GLN A 97 40.73 -27.26 -19.67
C GLN A 97 41.11 -27.50 -18.20
N LEU A 98 40.11 -27.64 -17.31
CA LEU A 98 40.34 -27.99 -15.90
C LEU A 98 40.92 -29.40 -15.70
N LYS A 99 40.73 -30.29 -16.67
CA LYS A 99 41.27 -31.66 -16.68
C LYS A 99 42.55 -31.79 -17.51
N SER A 100 42.97 -30.72 -18.19
CA SER A 100 44.15 -30.72 -19.04
C SER A 100 45.38 -31.11 -18.24
N LYS A 101 46.28 -31.89 -18.87
CA LYS A 101 47.59 -32.25 -18.28
C LYS A 101 48.56 -31.07 -18.30
N ASP A 102 48.31 -30.09 -19.15
CA ASP A 102 49.03 -28.83 -19.17
C ASP A 102 48.74 -28.03 -17.89
N GLN A 103 49.79 -27.63 -17.19
CA GLN A 103 49.68 -26.90 -15.92
C GLN A 103 49.26 -25.44 -16.13
N GLU A 104 49.68 -24.81 -17.22
CA GLU A 104 49.36 -23.43 -17.54
C GLU A 104 47.89 -23.32 -17.91
N GLU A 105 47.42 -24.13 -18.86
CA GLU A 105 46.01 -24.20 -19.29
C GLU A 105 45.07 -24.47 -18.10
N ARG A 106 45.45 -25.40 -17.22
CA ARG A 106 44.67 -25.70 -16.01
C ARG A 106 44.61 -24.53 -15.04
N THR A 107 45.69 -23.77 -14.92
CA THR A 107 45.76 -22.61 -14.01
C THR A 107 44.93 -21.45 -14.54
N GLU A 108 45.00 -21.19 -15.84
CA GLU A 108 44.16 -20.19 -16.52
C GLU A 108 42.67 -20.52 -16.37
N ALA A 109 42.27 -21.77 -16.64
CA ALA A 109 40.89 -22.21 -16.49
C ALA A 109 40.39 -22.07 -15.04
N LYS A 110 41.23 -22.37 -14.03
CA LYS A 110 40.89 -22.14 -12.62
C LYS A 110 40.64 -20.67 -12.30
N ASN A 111 41.48 -19.78 -12.82
CA ASN A 111 41.35 -18.34 -12.61
C ASN A 111 40.07 -17.82 -13.28
N ALA A 112 39.84 -18.18 -14.55
CA ALA A 112 38.64 -17.81 -15.29
C ALA A 112 37.36 -18.30 -14.59
N VAL A 113 37.33 -19.55 -14.11
CA VAL A 113 36.21 -20.09 -13.34
C VAL A 113 35.99 -19.35 -12.03
N ARG A 114 37.07 -18.93 -11.35
CA ARG A 114 36.97 -18.15 -10.10
C ARG A 114 36.37 -16.77 -10.35
N GLU A 115 36.80 -16.09 -11.41
CA GLU A 115 36.26 -14.81 -11.84
C GLU A 115 34.79 -14.94 -12.25
N LEU A 116 34.46 -15.93 -13.08
CA LEU A 116 33.08 -16.22 -13.51
C LEU A 116 32.14 -16.45 -12.32
N LYS A 117 32.60 -17.18 -11.28
CA LYS A 117 31.84 -17.39 -10.04
C LYS A 117 31.68 -16.10 -9.23
N ALA A 118 32.72 -15.26 -9.18
CA ALA A 118 32.66 -13.98 -8.47
C ALA A 118 31.65 -13.04 -9.12
N THR A 119 31.71 -12.89 -10.45
CA THR A 119 30.78 -12.08 -11.25
C THR A 119 29.35 -12.57 -11.11
N PHE A 120 29.11 -13.87 -11.31
CA PHE A 120 27.78 -14.47 -11.14
C PHE A 120 27.19 -14.22 -9.74
N LYS A 121 28.00 -14.36 -8.69
CA LYS A 121 27.55 -14.11 -7.31
C LYS A 121 27.18 -12.65 -7.08
N GLY A 122 27.93 -11.71 -7.66
CA GLY A 122 27.66 -10.28 -7.61
C GLY A 122 26.31 -9.95 -8.25
N GLU A 123 26.17 -10.27 -9.53
CA GLU A 123 24.96 -10.00 -10.31
C GLU A 123 23.71 -10.69 -9.73
N LEU A 124 23.85 -11.95 -9.29
CA LEU A 124 22.74 -12.69 -8.66
C LEU A 124 22.28 -12.02 -7.37
N LYS A 125 23.20 -11.45 -6.58
CA LYS A 125 22.87 -10.74 -5.33
C LYS A 125 22.10 -9.46 -5.64
N GLU A 126 22.50 -8.71 -6.67
CA GLU A 126 21.82 -7.50 -7.11
C GLU A 126 20.40 -7.80 -7.58
N LEU A 127 20.24 -8.78 -8.48
CA LEU A 127 18.93 -9.20 -8.98
C LEU A 127 18.01 -9.71 -7.87
N LYS A 128 18.54 -10.48 -6.90
CA LYS A 128 17.77 -10.92 -5.73
C LYS A 128 17.35 -9.76 -4.82
N THR A 129 18.20 -8.75 -4.69
CA THR A 129 17.90 -7.55 -3.91
C THR A 129 16.80 -6.74 -4.57
N ALA A 130 16.91 -6.52 -5.88
CA ALA A 130 15.85 -5.89 -6.69
C ALA A 130 14.53 -6.65 -6.59
N LEU A 131 14.56 -7.99 -6.68
CA LEU A 131 13.37 -8.83 -6.56
C LEU A 131 12.73 -8.71 -5.16
N LYS A 132 13.53 -8.65 -4.10
CA LYS A 132 13.05 -8.46 -2.73
C LYS A 132 12.38 -7.10 -2.57
N GLU A 133 12.99 -6.03 -3.10
CA GLU A 133 12.41 -4.69 -3.03
C GLU A 133 11.11 -4.60 -3.83
N ASN A 134 11.09 -5.15 -5.04
CA ASN A 134 9.89 -5.22 -5.86
C ASN A 134 8.74 -6.00 -5.18
N ASN A 135 9.04 -7.06 -4.41
CA ASN A 135 8.03 -7.75 -3.61
C ASN A 135 7.46 -6.86 -2.48
N LYS A 136 8.25 -5.94 -1.91
CA LYS A 136 7.73 -4.95 -0.95
C LYS A 136 6.78 -3.98 -1.63
N ILE A 137 7.12 -3.49 -2.82
CA ILE A 137 6.24 -2.61 -3.61
C ILE A 137 4.90 -3.31 -3.87
N LEU A 138 4.92 -4.58 -4.28
CA LEU A 138 3.72 -5.39 -4.49
C LEU A 138 2.88 -5.52 -3.21
N SER A 139 3.52 -5.80 -2.07
CA SER A 139 2.85 -5.87 -0.76
C SER A 139 2.20 -4.53 -0.39
N ASN A 140 2.94 -3.43 -0.53
CA ASN A 140 2.47 -2.09 -0.23
C ASN A 140 1.27 -1.69 -1.11
N GLY A 141 1.33 -1.96 -2.41
CA GLY A 141 0.21 -1.73 -3.33
C GLY A 141 -1.05 -2.50 -2.92
N ASN A 142 -0.92 -3.78 -2.53
CA ASN A 142 -2.04 -4.56 -2.01
C ASN A 142 -2.60 -4.01 -0.70
N GLN A 143 -1.75 -3.52 0.21
CA GLN A 143 -2.17 -2.86 1.44
C GLN A 143 -2.93 -1.56 1.16
N LEU A 144 -2.48 -0.74 0.20
CA LEU A 144 -3.17 0.48 -0.22
C LEU A 144 -4.57 0.17 -0.76
N ILE A 145 -4.69 -0.82 -1.66
CA ILE A 145 -5.98 -1.25 -2.20
C ILE A 145 -6.91 -1.70 -1.07
N THR A 146 -6.41 -2.52 -0.14
CA THR A 146 -7.22 -3.06 0.96
C THR A 146 -7.70 -1.96 1.90
N ARG A 147 -6.78 -1.10 2.36
CA ARG A 147 -7.11 0.03 3.24
C ARG A 147 -8.06 1.02 2.56
N GLY A 148 -7.80 1.34 1.29
CA GLY A 148 -8.65 2.19 0.47
C GLY A 148 -10.06 1.64 0.36
N LYS A 149 -10.23 0.37 -0.03
CA LYS A 149 -11.56 -0.29 -0.13
C LYS A 149 -12.31 -0.31 1.20
N THR A 150 -11.64 -0.63 2.30
CA THR A 150 -12.27 -0.67 3.63
C THR A 150 -12.77 0.71 4.05
N LYS A 151 -11.93 1.75 3.91
CA LYS A 151 -12.31 3.14 4.20
C LYS A 151 -13.37 3.67 3.24
N LEU A 152 -13.34 3.26 1.97
CA LEU A 152 -14.31 3.66 0.96
C LEU A 152 -15.70 3.13 1.31
N LYS A 153 -15.80 1.86 1.73
CA LYS A 153 -17.05 1.25 2.17
C LYS A 153 -17.67 1.99 3.35
N SER A 154 -16.89 2.28 4.40
CA SER A 154 -17.39 3.00 5.57
C SER A 154 -17.75 4.45 5.27
N THR A 155 -16.97 5.13 4.42
CA THR A 155 -17.24 6.51 4.01
C THR A 155 -18.49 6.61 3.14
N LYS A 156 -18.70 5.68 2.19
CA LYS A 156 -19.95 5.59 1.41
C LYS A 156 -21.17 5.32 2.29
N ALA A 157 -21.03 4.48 3.32
CA ALA A 157 -22.11 4.25 4.28
C ALA A 157 -22.43 5.50 5.12
N LEU A 158 -21.40 6.25 5.53
CA LEU A 158 -21.58 7.53 6.22
C LEU A 158 -22.25 8.57 5.32
N MET A 159 -21.77 8.73 4.08
CA MET A 159 -22.33 9.66 3.10
C MET A 159 -23.84 9.47 2.93
N LYS A 160 -24.31 8.23 2.74
CA LYS A 160 -25.74 7.93 2.65
C LYS A 160 -26.54 8.40 3.88
N LYS A 161 -26.00 8.24 5.08
CA LYS A 161 -26.63 8.74 6.32
C LYS A 161 -26.66 10.27 6.35
N THR A 162 -25.60 10.92 5.88
CA THR A 162 -25.50 12.38 5.83
C THR A 162 -26.43 12.98 4.78
N GLU A 163 -26.55 12.35 3.61
CA GLU A 163 -27.49 12.73 2.54
C GLU A 163 -28.95 12.64 3.02
N LEU A 164 -29.29 11.60 3.80
CA LEU A 164 -30.61 11.50 4.43
C LEU A 164 -30.86 12.69 5.37
N LYS A 165 -29.88 13.05 6.21
CA LYS A 165 -29.98 14.22 7.09
C LYS A 165 -30.12 15.52 6.31
N LEU A 166 -29.38 15.68 5.22
CA LEU A 166 -29.50 16.82 4.32
C LEU A 166 -30.90 16.91 3.71
N LYS A 167 -31.46 15.78 3.26
CA LYS A 167 -32.83 15.71 2.73
C LYS A 167 -33.87 16.12 3.77
N ILE A 168 -33.73 15.65 5.01
CA ILE A 168 -34.61 16.04 6.13
C ILE A 168 -34.48 17.53 6.43
N ALA A 169 -33.25 18.05 6.55
CA ALA A 169 -32.99 19.46 6.80
C ALA A 169 -33.57 20.36 5.69
N LYS A 170 -33.40 19.96 4.42
CA LYS A 170 -33.98 20.64 3.24
C LYS A 170 -35.50 20.68 3.30
N ASN A 171 -36.14 19.56 3.66
CA ASN A 171 -37.59 19.50 3.79
C ASN A 171 -38.11 20.36 4.95
N ASN A 172 -37.41 20.40 6.08
CA ASN A 172 -37.79 21.25 7.21
C ASN A 172 -37.67 22.74 6.86
N LEU A 173 -36.58 23.13 6.18
CA LEU A 173 -36.41 24.50 5.70
C LEU A 173 -37.51 24.91 4.71
N LYS A 174 -37.94 24.00 3.83
CA LYS A 174 -39.06 24.22 2.88
C LYS A 174 -40.42 24.39 3.55
N LYS A 175 -40.63 23.81 4.74
CA LYS A 175 -41.91 23.90 5.47
C LYS A 175 -42.06 25.23 6.24
N ILE A 176 -40.98 25.99 6.37
CA ILE A 176 -40.90 27.23 7.16
C ILE A 176 -40.76 28.46 6.26
N LYS A 177 -40.46 28.24 4.97
CA LYS A 177 -40.59 29.24 3.90
C LYS A 177 -42.01 29.19 3.34
#